data_AF-A0A1F9D5E8-F1
#
_entry.id   AF-A0A1F9D5E8-F1
#
_cell.length_a   1.000
_cell.length_b   1.000
_cell.length_c   1.000
_cell.angle_alpha   90.00
_cell.angle_beta   90.00
_cell.angle_gamma   90.00
#
_symmetry.space_group_name_H-M   'P 1'
#
loop_
_entity.id
_entity.type
_entity.pdbx_description
1 polymer ?
#
loop_
_entity_poly.entity_id
_entity_poly.type
_entity_poly.pdbx_seq_one_letter_code
_entity_poly.pdbx_strand_id
1 'polypeptide(L)'
;MIKKMVFGFTWFVIIFLVVYTAGGVIYVYVSGIDTSSGIKTAVEAGDAFRAAYISYFLIGSLVLALLGTIKGILPGTKTKLPLKKETPQNK
;
A
#
# COMPACT_ATOMS: atom_id res chain seq x y z
N MET A 1 3.20 1.24 21.24
CA MET A 1 2.09 1.41 20.28
C MET A 1 2.49 2.25 19.08
N ILE A 2 3.15 3.41 19.29
CA ILE A 2 3.69 4.28 18.22
C ILE A 2 4.49 3.53 17.14
N LYS A 3 5.40 2.63 17.52
CA LYS A 3 6.18 1.82 16.55
C LYS A 3 5.28 1.04 15.58
N LYS A 4 4.23 0.38 16.07
CA LYS A 4 3.28 -0.37 15.21
C LYS A 4 2.49 0.54 14.29
N MET A 5 2.14 1.74 14.76
CA MET A 5 1.42 2.75 13.97
C MET A 5 2.29 3.30 12.84
N VAL A 6 3.57 3.59 13.13
CA VAL A 6 4.55 4.02 12.12
C VAL A 6 4.75 2.92 11.08
N PHE A 7 4.96 1.66 11.49
CA PHE A 7 5.10 0.55 10.53
C PHE A 7 3.84 0.36 9.66
N GLY A 8 2.63 0.42 10.25
CA GLY A 8 1.38 0.35 9.50
C GLY A 8 1.25 1.48 8.48
N PHE A 9 1.60 2.71 8.87
CA PHE A 9 1.59 3.86 7.96
C PHE A 9 2.64 3.76 6.85
N THR A 10 3.84 3.28 7.17
CA THR A 10 4.88 3.02 6.16
C THR A 10 4.39 2.02 5.11
N TRP A 11 3.75 0.93 5.54
CA TRP A 11 3.18 -0.05 4.62
C TRP A 11 1.99 0.49 3.82
N PHE A 12 1.17 1.36 4.40
CA PHE A 12 0.15 2.10 3.66
C PHE A 12 0.77 2.88 2.49
N VAL A 13 1.83 3.66 2.74
CA VAL A 13 2.50 4.43 1.70
C VAL A 13 3.10 3.52 0.63
N ILE A 14 3.74 2.40 1.03
CA ILE A 14 4.32 1.44 0.07
C ILE A 14 3.24 0.81 -0.81
N ILE A 15 2.15 0.31 -0.22
CA ILE A 15 1.06 -0.31 -0.96
C ILE A 15 0.42 0.72 -1.91
N PHE A 16 0.20 1.94 -1.41
CA PHE A 16 -0.33 3.03 -2.23
C PHE A 16 0.56 3.30 -3.44
N LEU A 17 1.85 3.51 -3.26
CA LEU A 17 2.77 3.79 -4.37
C LEU A 17 2.79 2.63 -5.38
N VAL A 18 2.89 1.38 -4.92
CA VAL A 18 2.95 0.22 -5.82
C VAL A 18 1.67 0.10 -6.65
N VAL A 19 0.50 0.15 -6.02
CA VAL A 19 -0.78 -0.07 -6.71
C VAL A 19 -1.15 1.15 -7.56
N TYR A 20 -0.86 2.37 -7.10
CA TYR A 20 -1.09 3.60 -7.86
C TYR A 20 -0.20 3.69 -9.10
N THR A 21 1.10 3.39 -8.98
CA THR A 21 2.00 3.36 -10.14
C THR A 21 1.64 2.25 -11.11
N ALA A 22 1.34 1.03 -10.63
CA ALA A 22 0.89 -0.06 -11.49
C ALA A 22 -0.42 0.31 -12.22
N GLY A 23 -1.38 0.90 -11.52
CA GLY A 23 -2.64 1.38 -12.09
C GLY A 23 -2.43 2.47 -13.15
N GLY A 24 -1.51 3.41 -12.91
CA GLY A 24 -1.17 4.46 -13.87
C GLY A 24 -0.53 3.92 -15.16
N VAL A 25 0.40 2.95 -15.03
CA VAL A 25 1.01 2.28 -16.19
C VAL A 25 -0.05 1.52 -17.01
N ILE A 26 -0.92 0.77 -16.33
CA ILE A 26 -2.01 0.05 -16.99
C ILE A 26 -2.96 1.04 -17.68
N TYR A 27 -3.31 2.15 -17.04
CA TYR A 27 -4.17 3.17 -17.61
C TYR A 27 -3.58 3.73 -18.91
N VAL A 28 -2.31 4.15 -18.90
CA VAL A 28 -1.63 4.67 -20.10
C VAL A 28 -1.58 3.62 -21.22
N TYR A 29 -1.26 2.37 -20.87
CA TYR A 29 -1.19 1.27 -21.83
C TYR A 29 -2.56 0.96 -22.48
N VAL A 30 -3.62 0.91 -21.67
CA VAL A 30 -4.98 0.56 -22.12
C VAL A 30 -5.63 1.71 -22.88
N SER A 31 -5.37 2.96 -22.49
CA SER A 31 -5.90 4.15 -23.16
C SER A 31 -5.20 4.47 -24.48
N GLY A 32 -4.11 3.77 -24.80
CA GLY A 32 -3.35 3.99 -26.03
C GLY A 32 -2.72 5.38 -26.10
N ILE A 33 -2.48 6.01 -24.93
CA ILE A 33 -1.89 7.35 -24.87
C ILE A 33 -0.45 7.25 -25.38
N ASP A 34 -0.22 7.93 -26.50
CA ASP A 34 1.10 7.98 -27.11
C ASP A 34 2.02 8.89 -26.29
N THR A 35 2.73 8.28 -25.34
CA THR A 35 3.73 8.97 -24.52
C THR A 35 4.95 9.44 -25.31
N SER A 36 5.13 8.99 -26.57
CA SER A 36 6.18 9.48 -27.46
C SER A 36 5.88 10.87 -28.03
N SER A 37 4.61 11.31 -27.98
CA SER A 37 4.16 12.63 -28.45
C SER A 37 4.64 13.80 -27.59
N GLY A 38 5.31 13.53 -26.47
CA GLY A 38 6.04 14.51 -25.66
C GLY A 38 5.60 14.57 -24.20
N ILE A 39 6.40 15.28 -23.39
CA ILE A 39 6.21 15.41 -21.94
C ILE A 39 4.82 15.97 -21.59
N LYS A 40 4.27 16.87 -22.43
CA LYS A 40 2.97 17.50 -22.18
C LYS A 40 1.81 16.50 -22.17
N THR A 41 1.75 15.60 -23.15
CA THR A 41 0.72 14.56 -23.23
C THR A 41 0.79 13.60 -22.04
N ALA A 42 2.01 13.25 -21.62
CA ALA A 42 2.21 12.41 -20.45
C ALA A 42 1.75 13.09 -19.14
N VAL A 43 1.98 14.41 -18.99
CA VAL A 43 1.52 15.17 -17.83
C VAL A 43 -0.01 15.27 -17.80
N GLU A 44 -0.65 15.61 -18.93
CA GLU A 44 -2.12 15.70 -19.02
C GLU A 44 -2.79 14.35 -18.72
N ALA A 45 -2.24 13.24 -19.24
CA ALA A 45 -2.70 11.89 -18.93
C ALA A 45 -2.57 11.55 -17.43
N GLY A 46 -1.43 11.93 -16.83
CA GLY A 46 -1.18 11.75 -15.41
C GLY A 46 -2.15 12.53 -14.54
N ASP A 47 -2.43 13.79 -14.91
CA ASP A 47 -3.37 14.64 -14.19
C ASP A 47 -4.81 14.12 -14.30
N ALA A 48 -5.24 13.66 -15.49
CA ALA A 48 -6.54 13.03 -15.68
C ALA A 48 -6.70 11.75 -14.83
N PHE A 49 -5.70 10.87 -14.87
CA PHE A 49 -5.67 9.66 -14.05
C PHE A 49 -5.69 10.00 -12.55
N ARG A 50 -4.89 10.97 -12.13
CA ARG A 50 -4.83 11.43 -10.74
C ARG A 50 -6.18 11.98 -10.29
N ALA A 51 -6.77 12.90 -11.05
CA ALA A 51 -8.04 13.53 -10.68
C ALA A 51 -9.18 12.49 -10.56
N ALA A 52 -9.20 11.49 -11.43
CA ALA A 52 -10.22 10.45 -11.41
C ALA A 52 -10.02 9.42 -10.30
N TYR A 53 -8.77 8.99 -10.04
CA TYR A 53 -8.54 7.74 -9.29
C TYR A 53 -7.78 7.89 -7.97
N ILE A 54 -7.13 9.03 -7.69
CA ILE A 54 -6.26 9.16 -6.50
C ILE A 54 -6.98 8.81 -5.19
N SER A 55 -8.23 9.26 -5.02
CA SER A 55 -9.04 9.00 -3.83
C SER A 55 -9.36 7.52 -3.65
N TYR A 56 -9.64 6.80 -4.74
CA TYR A 56 -9.92 5.37 -4.71
C TYR A 56 -8.68 4.58 -4.30
N PHE A 57 -7.52 4.91 -4.88
CA PHE A 57 -6.26 4.26 -4.50
C PHE A 57 -5.85 4.58 -3.06
N LEU A 58 -6.06 5.82 -2.60
CA LEU A 58 -5.79 6.20 -1.21
C LEU A 58 -6.64 5.39 -0.23
N ILE A 59 -7.95 5.34 -0.44
CA ILE A 59 -8.86 4.60 0.45
C ILE A 59 -8.58 3.09 0.37
N GLY A 60 -8.44 2.53 -0.83
CA GLY A 60 -8.15 1.11 -1.02
C GLY A 60 -6.85 0.67 -0.36
N SER A 61 -5.79 1.48 -0.51
CA SER A 61 -4.50 1.19 0.11
C SER A 61 -4.54 1.33 1.63
N LEU A 62 -5.32 2.29 2.15
CA LEU A 62 -5.52 2.45 3.59
C LEU A 62 -6.23 1.22 4.18
N VAL A 63 -7.31 0.76 3.55
CA VAL A 63 -8.04 -0.44 3.98
C VAL A 63 -7.13 -1.67 3.96
N LEU A 64 -6.36 -1.87 2.88
CA LEU A 64 -5.41 -2.99 2.79
C LEU A 64 -4.33 -2.93 3.88
N ALA A 65 -3.77 -1.75 4.14
CA ALA A 65 -2.75 -1.57 5.17
C ALA A 65 -3.30 -1.79 6.58
N LEU A 66 -4.53 -1.34 6.86
CA LEU A 66 -5.22 -1.60 8.13
C LEU A 66 -5.45 -3.11 8.31
N LEU A 67 -5.97 -3.80 7.30
CA LEU A 67 -6.18 -5.25 7.34
C LEU A 67 -4.87 -6.01 7.54
N GLY A 68 -3.81 -5.63 6.82
CA GLY A 68 -2.47 -6.23 6.98
C GLY A 68 -1.83 -5.96 8.35
N THR A 69 -2.14 -4.80 8.94
CA THR A 69 -1.68 -4.42 10.28
C THR A 69 -2.41 -5.22 11.35
N ILE A 70 -3.74 -5.32 11.27
CA ILE A 70 -4.58 -6.07 12.22
C ILE A 70 -4.24 -7.56 12.19
N LYS A 71 -4.10 -8.14 10.99
CA LYS A 71 -3.72 -9.55 10.83
C LYS A 71 -2.25 -9.84 11.20
N GLY A 72 -1.43 -8.80 11.42
CA GLY A 72 -0.01 -8.96 11.75
C GLY A 72 0.82 -9.58 10.61
N ILE A 73 0.33 -9.55 9.37
CA ILE A 73 1.02 -10.06 8.18
C ILE A 73 2.16 -9.12 7.81
N LEU A 74 1.97 -7.81 8.01
CA LEU A 74 2.96 -6.80 7.67
C LEU A 74 4.18 -6.88 8.61
N PRO A 75 5.41 -6.86 8.05
CA PRO A 75 6.64 -6.74 8.84
C PRO A 75 6.58 -5.55 9.80
N GLY A 76 6.92 -5.78 11.07
CA GLY A 76 6.85 -4.76 12.13
C GLY A 76 5.49 -4.65 12.85
N THR A 77 4.42 -5.27 12.33
CA THR A 77 3.10 -5.32 12.98
C THR A 77 2.80 -6.67 13.64
N LYS A 78 3.65 -7.69 13.42
CA LYS A 78 3.55 -9.02 14.04
C LYS A 78 3.27 -8.91 15.54
N THR A 79 2.13 -9.41 15.96
CA THR A 79 1.83 -9.59 17.38
C THR A 79 2.66 -10.79 17.85
N LYS A 80 3.62 -10.54 18.74
CA LYS A 80 4.37 -11.62 19.39
C LYS A 80 3.34 -12.53 20.06
N LEU A 81 3.21 -13.76 19.57
CA LEU A 81 2.48 -14.80 20.29
C LEU A 81 3.09 -14.89 21.69
N PRO A 82 2.30 -14.87 22.77
CA PRO A 82 2.84 -15.09 24.10
C PRO A 82 3.52 -16.46 24.08
N LEU A 83 4.83 -16.48 24.33
CA LEU A 83 5.58 -17.71 24.53
C LEU A 83 4.82 -18.51 25.59
N LYS A 84 4.35 -19.70 25.22
CA LYS A 84 3.80 -20.69 26.14
C LYS A 84 4.85 -20.87 27.23
N LYS A 85 4.61 -20.34 28.43
CA LYS A 85 5.47 -20.58 29.59
C LYS A 85 5.42 -22.10 29.81
N GLU A 86 6.49 -22.80 29.49
CA GLU A 86 6.65 -24.17 29.94
C GLU A 86 6.72 -24.12 31.47
N THR A 87 5.66 -24.62 32.10
CA THR A 87 5.61 -24.80 33.56
C THR A 87 6.75 -25.73 33.95
N PRO A 88 7.68 -25.34 34.83
CA PRO A 88 8.69 -26.27 35.31
C PRO A 88 7.97 -27.40 36.06
N GLN A 89 7.99 -28.62 35.50
CA GLN A 89 7.67 -29.82 36.24
C GLN A 89 8.72 -29.96 37.34
N ASN A 90 8.31 -29.66 38.57
CA ASN A 90 9.09 -29.94 39.76
C ASN A 90 9.16 -31.46 39.91
N LYS A 91 10.38 -32.02 39.95
CA LYS A 91 10.65 -33.43 40.21
C LYS A 91 10.71 -33.70 41.71
#